data_AF-A0A381WX81-F1
#
_entry.id   AF-A0A381WX81-F1
#
_cell.length_a   1.000
_cell.length_b   1.000
_cell.length_c   1.000
_cell.angle_alpha   90.00
_cell.angle_beta   90.00
_cell.angle_gamma   90.00
#
_symmetry.space_group_name_H-M   'P 1'
#
loop_
_entity.id
_entity.type
_entity.pdbx_description
1 polymer ?
#
loop_
_entity_poly.entity_id
_entity_poly.type
_entity_poly.pdbx_seq_one_letter_code
_entity_poly.pdbx_strand_id
1 'polypeptide(L)'
;MKRKTTIPILLLFPILLFGQMIDNFDAEPDSSYWSYEISENADTTLSYVNISYVSDQVAEGSGAMQLDYSAHNIEAWGGYAKIFHMLSGGDDEPGSPVEGTWKLSPEAGALHVGPGDGTTWWENSLDDVTTRACLFDDNYVFNADGSFNNVLGEETWIEGWQGGSDACGAPVYPHDGSNPATHTYDAGAGTVTLNGVGAYLGLPKVYNDGELTDPANAPESITYNIAVSGDIMTVSIDYGGGVWTFKLVEAGSTLEWYELAWKLSPEAGALHVGPGDGTTWWENSLDDVTTRACLFDDNYVFNADGSFNNVLGEETWIEGWQGGSDACGAPVYPHDGSNPATHTYDAGAGTVTLNGVGAYLGLPKVYNDGELTDPANAPESITYNIAVSGDIMTVSIDYGGGVWTF
;
A
#
# COMPACT_ATOMS: atom_id res chain seq x y z
N MET A 1 -9.52 32.31 -65.92
CA MET A 1 -8.63 31.18 -65.57
C MET A 1 -7.98 31.47 -64.22
N LYS A 2 -8.56 30.99 -63.12
CA LYS A 2 -7.92 30.90 -61.79
C LYS A 2 -8.44 29.63 -61.13
N ARG A 3 -7.61 28.58 -61.11
CA ARG A 3 -7.91 27.33 -60.40
C ARG A 3 -7.84 27.62 -58.90
N LYS A 4 -8.93 27.30 -58.18
CA LYS A 4 -8.91 27.23 -56.71
C LYS A 4 -8.36 25.85 -56.34
N THR A 5 -7.22 25.83 -55.66
CA THR A 5 -6.65 24.62 -55.06
C THR A 5 -7.12 24.57 -53.62
N THR A 6 -8.04 23.67 -53.32
CA THR A 6 -8.47 23.35 -51.96
C THR A 6 -7.45 22.38 -51.37
N ILE A 7 -6.70 22.81 -50.36
CA ILE A 7 -5.80 21.94 -49.59
C ILE A 7 -6.63 21.38 -48.42
N PRO A 8 -6.80 20.06 -48.28
CA PRO A 8 -7.34 19.50 -47.05
C PRO A 8 -6.23 19.46 -45.99
N ILE A 9 -6.49 20.10 -44.85
CA ILE A 9 -5.70 19.93 -43.63
C ILE A 9 -5.98 18.52 -43.13
N LEU A 10 -5.01 17.62 -43.33
CA LEU A 10 -5.00 16.30 -42.72
C LEU A 10 -4.61 16.51 -41.25
N LEU A 11 -5.60 16.48 -40.35
CA LEU A 11 -5.38 16.37 -38.91
C LEU A 11 -4.67 15.04 -38.64
N LEU A 12 -3.36 15.08 -38.43
CA LEU A 12 -2.61 13.99 -37.81
C LEU A 12 -2.89 14.01 -36.31
N PHE A 13 -3.83 13.18 -35.88
CA PHE A 13 -3.87 12.68 -34.51
C PHE A 13 -2.66 11.76 -34.30
N PRO A 14 -1.76 12.01 -33.33
CA PRO A 14 -0.81 11.00 -32.91
C PRO A 14 -1.58 9.97 -32.07
N ILE A 15 -1.85 8.82 -32.68
CA ILE A 15 -2.21 7.61 -31.94
C ILE A 15 -0.91 7.16 -31.25
N LEU A 16 -0.73 7.53 -30.00
CA LEU A 16 0.30 6.94 -29.14
C LEU A 16 -0.17 5.54 -28.74
N LEU A 17 0.06 4.58 -29.63
CA LEU A 17 0.15 3.17 -29.29
C LEU A 17 1.47 2.99 -28.55
N PHE A 18 1.44 3.05 -27.21
CA PHE A 18 2.52 2.50 -26.40
C PHE A 18 2.41 0.97 -26.45
N GLY A 19 2.84 0.38 -27.57
CA GLY A 19 3.29 -1.01 -27.54
C GLY A 19 4.54 -1.08 -26.68
N GLN A 20 4.69 -2.12 -25.87
CA GLN A 20 5.93 -2.35 -25.12
C GLN A 20 7.10 -2.30 -26.10
N MET A 21 8.10 -1.45 -25.83
CA MET A 21 9.35 -1.45 -26.60
C MET A 21 10.11 -2.74 -26.27
N ILE A 22 9.97 -3.73 -27.14
CA ILE A 22 10.81 -4.92 -27.13
C ILE A 22 12.14 -4.53 -27.78
N ASP A 23 13.27 -4.88 -27.17
CA ASP A 23 14.59 -4.64 -27.76
C ASP A 23 14.70 -5.39 -29.08
N ASN A 24 15.02 -4.66 -30.14
CA ASN A 24 15.10 -5.18 -31.50
C ASN A 24 16.49 -5.70 -31.86
N PHE A 25 17.43 -5.68 -30.91
CA PHE A 25 18.81 -6.14 -31.02
C PHE A 25 19.60 -5.49 -32.18
N ASP A 26 19.21 -4.28 -32.61
CA ASP A 26 19.94 -3.47 -33.59
C ASP A 26 21.34 -3.09 -33.11
N ALA A 27 21.53 -3.10 -31.80
CA ALA A 27 22.81 -3.00 -31.12
C ALA A 27 22.93 -4.12 -30.08
N GLU A 28 24.16 -4.49 -29.74
CA GLU A 28 24.41 -5.38 -28.61
C GLU A 28 23.83 -4.73 -27.34
N PRO A 29 22.89 -5.41 -26.66
CA PRO A 29 22.28 -4.90 -25.44
C PRO A 29 23.27 -4.94 -24.29
N ASP A 30 22.92 -4.30 -23.18
CA ASP A 30 23.73 -4.38 -21.97
C ASP A 30 23.92 -5.84 -21.53
N SER A 31 25.09 -6.17 -20.98
CA SER A 31 25.41 -7.53 -20.52
C SER A 31 24.47 -8.07 -19.44
N SER A 32 23.68 -7.22 -18.78
CA SER A 32 22.65 -7.58 -17.80
C SER A 32 21.26 -7.80 -18.41
N TYR A 33 21.07 -7.50 -19.70
CA TYR A 33 19.76 -7.56 -20.35
C TYR A 33 19.21 -8.98 -20.50
N TRP A 34 20.09 -9.95 -20.76
CA TRP A 34 19.78 -11.39 -20.78
C TRP A 34 20.82 -12.17 -19.98
N SER A 35 20.36 -13.20 -19.28
CA SER A 35 21.19 -14.15 -18.56
C SER A 35 20.79 -15.59 -18.90
N TYR A 36 21.66 -16.51 -18.52
CA TYR A 36 21.40 -17.93 -18.60
C TYR A 36 21.96 -18.67 -17.40
N GLU A 37 21.32 -19.79 -17.08
CA GLU A 37 21.73 -20.70 -16.03
C GLU A 37 21.64 -22.12 -16.57
N ILE A 38 22.57 -22.97 -16.14
CA ILE A 38 22.56 -24.39 -16.46
C ILE A 38 22.47 -25.14 -15.14
N SER A 39 21.69 -26.22 -15.12
CA SER A 39 21.55 -27.10 -13.96
C SER A 39 22.89 -27.40 -13.27
N GLU A 40 22.92 -27.34 -11.94
CA GLU A 40 24.12 -27.59 -11.11
C GLU A 40 24.78 -28.96 -11.43
N ASN A 41 23.96 -29.96 -11.78
CA ASN A 41 24.40 -31.32 -12.14
C ASN A 41 24.49 -31.53 -13.66
N ALA A 42 24.84 -30.48 -14.40
CA ALA A 42 25.05 -30.60 -15.83
C ALA A 42 26.38 -31.26 -16.18
N ASP A 43 26.38 -32.07 -17.24
CA ASP A 43 27.59 -32.52 -17.90
C ASP A 43 28.31 -31.30 -18.49
N THR A 44 29.41 -30.91 -17.85
CA THR A 44 30.19 -29.71 -18.20
C THR A 44 30.84 -29.77 -19.59
N THR A 45 30.80 -30.93 -20.26
CA THR A 45 31.32 -31.10 -21.63
C THR A 45 30.24 -31.09 -22.70
N LEU A 46 28.98 -31.31 -22.32
CA LEU A 46 27.85 -31.43 -23.25
C LEU A 46 26.79 -30.35 -23.05
N SER A 47 26.64 -29.82 -21.83
CA SER A 47 25.71 -28.75 -21.52
C SER A 47 26.34 -27.39 -21.76
N TYR A 48 25.61 -26.52 -22.48
CA TYR A 48 26.03 -25.16 -22.75
C TYR A 48 24.84 -24.27 -23.10
N VAL A 49 25.04 -22.96 -22.96
CA VAL A 49 24.20 -21.92 -23.53
C VAL A 49 25.14 -20.88 -24.13
N ASN A 50 25.01 -20.64 -25.43
CA ASN A 50 25.74 -19.61 -26.15
C ASN A 50 24.74 -18.58 -26.66
N ILE A 51 24.96 -17.33 -26.27
CA ILE A 51 24.20 -16.18 -26.77
C ILE A 51 25.09 -15.43 -27.76
N SER A 52 24.54 -15.10 -28.92
CA SER A 52 25.21 -14.29 -29.94
C SER A 52 24.24 -13.32 -30.60
N TYR A 53 24.75 -12.27 -31.22
CA TYR A 53 23.95 -11.28 -31.94
C TYR A 53 24.24 -11.37 -33.43
N VAL A 54 23.20 -11.59 -34.23
CA VAL A 54 23.28 -11.87 -35.65
C VAL A 54 22.50 -10.84 -36.45
N SER A 55 22.91 -10.64 -37.71
CA SER A 55 22.27 -9.69 -38.63
C SER A 55 21.54 -10.38 -39.80
N ASP A 56 21.32 -11.70 -39.69
CA ASP A 56 20.57 -12.53 -40.64
C ASP A 56 19.56 -13.36 -39.83
N GLN A 57 18.40 -13.68 -40.43
CA GLN A 57 17.19 -14.21 -39.74
C GLN A 57 16.53 -13.24 -38.76
N VAL A 58 16.45 -11.96 -39.12
CA VAL A 58 15.84 -10.88 -38.31
C VAL A 58 14.34 -10.76 -38.59
N ALA A 59 13.53 -10.62 -37.52
CA ALA A 59 12.09 -10.38 -37.62
C ALA A 59 11.74 -8.88 -37.65
N GLU A 60 12.46 -8.06 -36.89
CA GLU A 60 12.29 -6.61 -36.79
C GLU A 60 13.66 -5.94 -36.64
N GLY A 61 13.88 -4.80 -37.31
CA GLY A 61 15.17 -4.12 -37.30
C GLY A 61 16.22 -4.75 -38.22
N SER A 62 17.46 -4.74 -37.75
CA SER A 62 18.72 -5.08 -38.40
C SER A 62 19.54 -6.11 -37.61
N GLY A 63 19.15 -6.42 -36.38
CA GLY A 63 19.77 -7.46 -35.56
C GLY A 63 18.77 -8.40 -34.91
N ALA A 64 19.27 -9.52 -34.42
CA ALA A 64 18.53 -10.51 -33.65
C ALA A 64 19.48 -11.20 -32.66
N MET A 65 18.94 -11.66 -31.54
CA MET A 65 19.65 -12.56 -30.64
C MET A 65 19.51 -14.01 -31.14
N GLN A 66 20.63 -14.70 -31.36
CA GLN A 66 20.68 -16.13 -31.61
C GLN A 66 21.12 -16.87 -30.35
N LEU A 67 20.36 -17.92 -30.03
CA LEU A 67 20.58 -18.78 -28.90
C LEU A 67 20.91 -20.20 -29.37
N ASP A 68 22.10 -20.70 -29.02
CA ASP A 68 22.48 -22.10 -29.19
C ASP A 68 22.65 -22.74 -27.81
N TYR A 69 21.86 -23.77 -27.49
CA TYR A 69 21.87 -24.39 -26.18
C TYR A 69 21.84 -25.91 -26.23
N SER A 70 22.33 -26.53 -25.17
CA SER A 70 22.27 -27.97 -24.93
C SER A 70 22.12 -28.26 -23.45
N ALA A 71 21.19 -29.16 -23.11
CA ALA A 71 20.90 -29.56 -21.74
C ALA A 71 21.19 -31.05 -21.56
N HIS A 72 22.29 -31.36 -20.86
CA HIS A 72 22.75 -32.70 -20.56
C HIS A 72 22.94 -32.88 -19.04
N ASN A 73 22.02 -33.65 -18.47
CA ASN A 73 22.09 -34.33 -17.19
C ASN A 73 23.28 -35.27 -16.93
N ILE A 74 23.99 -35.20 -15.78
CA ILE A 74 24.57 -36.43 -15.20
C ILE A 74 23.54 -37.27 -14.42
N GLU A 75 22.34 -36.71 -14.20
CA GLU A 75 21.28 -37.31 -13.39
C GLU A 75 20.15 -37.93 -14.23
N ALA A 76 19.49 -38.95 -13.67
CA ALA A 76 18.49 -39.76 -14.37
C ALA A 76 17.13 -39.06 -14.54
N TRP A 77 16.86 -38.00 -13.79
CA TRP A 77 15.58 -37.26 -13.83
C TRP A 77 15.58 -36.14 -14.90
N GLY A 78 16.71 -35.88 -15.55
CA GLY A 78 16.84 -34.84 -16.58
C GLY A 78 17.60 -33.61 -16.09
N GLY A 79 17.63 -32.59 -16.94
CA GLY A 79 18.32 -31.32 -16.70
C GLY A 79 17.71 -30.15 -17.43
N TYR A 80 18.18 -28.95 -17.09
CA TYR A 80 17.70 -27.72 -17.70
C TYR A 80 18.84 -26.78 -18.11
N ALA A 81 18.56 -26.00 -19.14
CA ALA A 81 19.20 -24.74 -19.45
C ALA A 81 18.11 -23.67 -19.40
N LYS A 82 18.26 -22.68 -18.53
CA LYS A 82 17.33 -21.57 -18.30
C LYS A 82 17.91 -20.34 -18.99
N ILE A 83 17.10 -19.65 -19.79
CA ILE A 83 17.44 -18.34 -20.38
C ILE A 83 16.36 -17.37 -19.93
N PHE A 84 16.77 -16.20 -19.47
CA PHE A 84 15.86 -15.27 -18.82
C PHE A 84 16.33 -13.81 -18.98
N HIS A 85 15.38 -12.88 -19.03
CA HIS A 85 15.66 -11.44 -19.02
C HIS A 85 15.62 -10.96 -17.57
N MET A 86 16.61 -10.19 -17.10
CA MET A 86 16.62 -9.70 -15.71
C MET A 86 16.59 -8.17 -15.63
N LEU A 87 15.63 -7.67 -14.84
CA LEU A 87 15.86 -6.48 -14.03
C LEU A 87 16.72 -6.93 -12.84
N SER A 88 17.79 -6.20 -12.54
CA SER A 88 18.73 -6.44 -11.45
C SER A 88 18.11 -7.04 -10.17
N GLY A 89 18.46 -8.28 -9.83
CA GLY A 89 18.08 -9.01 -8.61
C GLY A 89 18.63 -10.44 -8.66
N GLY A 90 19.00 -11.05 -7.53
CA GLY A 90 19.72 -12.34 -7.45
C GLY A 90 18.93 -13.58 -7.90
N ASP A 91 19.51 -14.76 -7.70
CA ASP A 91 19.02 -16.11 -8.07
C ASP A 91 17.69 -16.54 -7.41
N ASP A 92 16.92 -15.61 -6.84
CA ASP A 92 15.53 -15.85 -6.49
C ASP A 92 14.73 -15.76 -7.79
N GLU A 93 14.18 -16.89 -8.24
CA GLU A 93 12.99 -16.83 -9.08
C GLU A 93 12.04 -15.85 -8.39
N PRO A 94 11.54 -14.78 -9.06
CA PRO A 94 10.56 -13.93 -8.41
C PRO A 94 9.43 -14.88 -8.02
N GLY A 95 9.27 -15.08 -6.70
CA GLY A 95 8.15 -15.82 -6.16
C GLY A 95 6.87 -15.32 -6.81
N SER A 96 5.86 -16.17 -6.92
CA SER A 96 4.56 -15.73 -7.42
C SER A 96 4.21 -14.41 -6.72
N PRO A 97 3.76 -13.35 -7.42
CA PRO A 97 3.59 -12.02 -6.84
C PRO A 97 2.59 -11.97 -5.68
N VAL A 98 1.91 -13.08 -5.38
CA VAL A 98 1.01 -13.24 -4.24
C VAL A 98 1.65 -13.93 -3.05
N GLU A 99 2.83 -14.54 -3.21
CA GLU A 99 3.59 -15.15 -2.13
C GLU A 99 3.84 -14.15 -1.02
N GLY A 100 3.81 -14.65 0.21
CA GLY A 100 3.91 -13.82 1.40
C GLY A 100 2.69 -13.95 2.29
N THR A 101 2.68 -13.15 3.34
CA THR A 101 1.55 -13.06 4.27
C THR A 101 0.83 -11.75 4.01
N TRP A 102 -0.49 -11.76 3.98
CA TRP A 102 -1.31 -10.58 3.71
C TRP A 102 -2.38 -10.41 4.78
N LYS A 103 -2.80 -9.18 5.04
CA LYS A 103 -3.92 -8.86 5.94
C LYS A 103 -4.78 -7.76 5.34
N LEU A 104 -6.02 -7.62 5.80
CA LEU A 104 -6.89 -6.54 5.34
C LEU A 104 -6.27 -5.18 5.72
N SER A 105 -6.24 -4.23 4.78
CA SER A 105 -5.69 -2.89 5.05
C SER A 105 -6.53 -2.20 6.13
N PRO A 106 -5.94 -1.70 7.23
CA PRO A 106 -6.67 -1.07 8.33
C PRO A 106 -7.07 0.38 7.99
N GLU A 107 -7.73 0.58 6.84
CA GLU A 107 -8.21 1.87 6.34
C GLU A 107 -9.70 1.81 5.98
N ALA A 108 -10.37 2.96 5.97
CA ALA A 108 -11.73 3.06 5.44
C ALA A 108 -11.75 2.71 3.94
N GLY A 109 -12.79 2.01 3.50
CA GLY A 109 -12.93 1.58 2.11
C GLY A 109 -12.09 0.37 1.70
N ALA A 110 -11.24 -0.19 2.57
CA ALA A 110 -10.48 -1.41 2.28
C ALA A 110 -11.35 -2.64 2.03
N LEU A 111 -12.58 -2.66 2.54
CA LEU A 111 -13.55 -3.73 2.42
C LEU A 111 -14.86 -3.11 1.93
N HIS A 112 -15.27 -3.41 0.70
CA HIS A 112 -16.51 -2.84 0.16
C HIS A 112 -17.26 -3.79 -0.76
N VAL A 113 -18.56 -3.52 -0.94
CA VAL A 113 -19.44 -4.23 -1.86
C VAL A 113 -20.19 -3.25 -2.75
N GLY A 114 -20.34 -3.58 -4.02
CA GLY A 114 -21.04 -2.76 -4.99
C GLY A 114 -21.37 -3.51 -6.29
N PRO A 115 -21.87 -2.82 -7.32
CA PRO A 115 -22.21 -3.44 -8.60
C PRO A 115 -20.99 -3.76 -9.48
N GLY A 116 -19.76 -3.39 -9.08
CA GLY A 116 -18.54 -3.62 -9.85
C GLY A 116 -18.25 -2.55 -10.93
N ASP A 117 -18.98 -1.44 -10.95
CA ASP A 117 -18.78 -0.31 -11.87
C ASP A 117 -17.98 0.87 -11.27
N GLY A 118 -17.37 0.65 -10.10
CA GLY A 118 -16.65 1.66 -9.32
C GLY A 118 -17.51 2.37 -8.27
N THR A 119 -18.83 2.13 -8.22
CA THR A 119 -19.68 2.58 -7.11
C THR A 119 -19.74 1.54 -5.99
N THR A 120 -20.05 1.98 -4.76
CA THR A 120 -20.20 1.11 -3.58
C THR A 120 -21.61 1.24 -2.99
N TRP A 121 -22.18 0.12 -2.52
CA TRP A 121 -23.41 0.10 -1.73
C TRP A 121 -23.12 0.21 -0.23
N TRP A 122 -21.98 -0.36 0.16
CA TRP A 122 -21.45 -0.32 1.52
C TRP A 122 -19.94 -0.48 1.47
N GLU A 123 -19.25 0.16 2.39
CA GLU A 123 -17.81 0.07 2.61
C GLU A 123 -17.51 0.22 4.10
N ASN A 124 -16.39 -0.34 4.57
CA ASN A 124 -15.99 -0.22 5.96
C ASN A 124 -15.57 1.22 6.29
N SER A 125 -15.93 1.66 7.49
CA SER A 125 -15.44 2.89 8.10
C SER A 125 -14.16 2.64 8.93
N LEU A 126 -13.54 3.70 9.45
CA LEU A 126 -12.48 3.57 10.46
C LEU A 126 -13.01 2.99 11.79
N ASP A 127 -14.26 3.28 12.13
CA ASP A 127 -14.92 2.67 13.30
C ASP A 127 -15.08 1.16 13.13
N ASP A 128 -15.31 0.68 11.91
CA ASP A 128 -15.34 -0.76 11.61
C ASP A 128 -13.95 -1.40 11.79
N VAL A 129 -12.86 -0.71 11.44
CA VAL A 129 -11.48 -1.20 11.67
C VAL A 129 -11.26 -1.44 13.17
N THR A 130 -11.72 -0.50 14.01
CA THR A 130 -11.59 -0.62 15.47
C THR A 130 -12.54 -1.67 16.05
N THR A 131 -13.79 -1.66 15.62
CA THR A 131 -14.83 -2.58 16.14
C THR A 131 -14.56 -4.02 15.73
N ARG A 132 -13.97 -4.22 14.54
CA ARG A 132 -13.66 -5.52 13.95
C ARG A 132 -12.15 -5.77 13.92
N ALA A 133 -11.40 -5.29 14.93
CA ALA A 133 -9.94 -5.39 14.93
C ALA A 133 -9.41 -6.81 14.67
N CYS A 134 -10.10 -7.82 15.20
CA CYS A 134 -9.82 -9.25 14.98
C CYS A 134 -10.06 -9.76 13.54
N LEU A 135 -10.70 -8.98 12.66
CA LEU A 135 -10.79 -9.27 11.22
C LEU A 135 -9.59 -8.67 10.47
N PHE A 136 -9.07 -7.54 10.95
CA PHE A 136 -8.01 -6.79 10.28
C PHE A 136 -6.59 -7.27 10.69
N ASP A 137 -6.48 -8.09 11.74
CA ASP A 137 -5.23 -8.77 12.13
C ASP A 137 -5.10 -10.21 11.60
N ASP A 138 -6.18 -10.76 11.02
CA ASP A 138 -6.20 -12.05 10.34
C ASP A 138 -5.20 -12.09 9.18
N ASN A 139 -4.46 -13.19 9.06
CA ASN A 139 -3.42 -13.36 8.07
C ASN A 139 -3.80 -14.40 7.00
N TYR A 140 -3.60 -14.04 5.74
CA TYR A 140 -3.71 -14.89 4.55
C TYR A 140 -2.30 -15.24 4.07
N VAL A 141 -1.87 -16.49 4.27
CA VAL A 141 -0.49 -16.91 4.00
C VAL A 141 -0.41 -17.71 2.72
N PHE A 142 0.26 -17.15 1.70
CA PHE A 142 0.62 -17.80 0.45
C PHE A 142 2.06 -18.31 0.54
N ASN A 143 2.24 -19.61 0.78
CA ASN A 143 3.57 -20.19 0.93
C ASN A 143 4.20 -20.51 -0.44
N ALA A 144 5.52 -20.34 -0.55
CA ALA A 144 6.28 -20.66 -1.77
C ALA A 144 6.15 -22.14 -2.23
N ASP A 145 5.71 -23.05 -1.35
CA ASP A 145 5.44 -24.46 -1.70
C ASP A 145 4.05 -24.69 -2.33
N GLY A 146 3.28 -23.63 -2.54
CA GLY A 146 1.92 -23.65 -3.09
C GLY A 146 0.83 -23.94 -2.05
N SER A 147 1.17 -24.14 -0.77
CA SER A 147 0.17 -24.25 0.30
C SER A 147 -0.42 -22.88 0.66
N PHE A 148 -1.62 -22.88 1.24
CA PHE A 148 -2.33 -21.69 1.69
C PHE A 148 -2.87 -21.89 3.11
N ASN A 149 -2.83 -20.84 3.94
CA ASN A 149 -3.40 -20.88 5.28
C ASN A 149 -4.14 -19.58 5.62
N ASN A 150 -5.31 -19.71 6.25
CA ASN A 150 -5.90 -18.65 7.06
C ASN A 150 -5.35 -18.76 8.48
N VAL A 151 -4.59 -17.77 8.95
CA VAL A 151 -4.00 -17.73 10.30
C VAL A 151 -4.70 -16.64 11.11
N LEU A 152 -5.61 -17.06 11.98
CA LEU A 152 -6.63 -16.20 12.61
C LEU A 152 -6.38 -15.90 14.10
N GLY A 153 -5.24 -16.34 14.65
CA GLY A 153 -4.96 -16.17 16.07
C GLY A 153 -5.97 -16.86 17.01
N GLU A 154 -6.26 -16.23 18.14
CA GLU A 154 -7.23 -16.72 19.13
C GLU A 154 -8.67 -16.29 18.82
N GLU A 155 -8.85 -15.16 18.12
CA GLU A 155 -10.15 -14.57 17.80
C GLU A 155 -10.17 -14.02 16.36
N THR A 156 -11.30 -14.16 15.69
CA THR A 156 -11.64 -13.50 14.42
C THR A 156 -13.07 -12.95 14.49
N TRP A 157 -13.53 -12.20 13.50
CA TRP A 157 -14.89 -11.67 13.46
C TRP A 157 -15.91 -12.76 13.12
N ILE A 158 -16.79 -13.11 14.08
CA ILE A 158 -17.80 -14.15 13.91
C ILE A 158 -19.18 -13.54 13.73
N GLU A 159 -19.73 -13.68 12.52
CA GLU A 159 -21.07 -13.22 12.19
C GLU A 159 -22.16 -14.23 12.63
N GLY A 160 -23.41 -13.76 12.68
CA GLY A 160 -24.56 -14.60 13.05
C GLY A 160 -24.73 -15.88 12.20
N TRP A 161 -24.33 -15.87 10.93
CA TRP A 161 -24.43 -17.06 10.06
C TRP A 161 -23.46 -18.18 10.46
N GLN A 162 -22.36 -17.85 11.16
CA GLN A 162 -21.44 -18.83 11.76
C GLN A 162 -21.91 -19.32 13.13
N GLY A 163 -23.03 -18.80 13.64
CA GLY A 163 -23.51 -19.03 15.00
C GLY A 163 -22.96 -18.06 16.04
N GLY A 164 -22.32 -16.96 15.61
CA GLY A 164 -21.85 -15.89 16.48
C GLY A 164 -22.88 -14.79 16.73
N SER A 165 -22.39 -13.62 17.14
CA SER A 165 -23.21 -12.45 17.48
C SER A 165 -22.65 -11.14 16.91
N ASP A 166 -21.98 -11.22 15.75
CA ASP A 166 -21.29 -10.09 15.10
C ASP A 166 -20.29 -9.44 16.06
N ALA A 167 -19.30 -10.24 16.48
CA ALA A 167 -18.25 -9.84 17.43
C ALA A 167 -16.98 -10.68 17.23
N CYS A 168 -15.87 -10.22 17.79
CA CYS A 168 -14.66 -11.04 17.90
C CYS A 168 -14.92 -12.28 18.76
N GLY A 169 -14.42 -13.43 18.31
CA GLY A 169 -14.53 -14.69 19.03
C GLY A 169 -13.76 -15.82 18.34
N ALA A 170 -13.77 -17.01 18.95
CA ALA A 170 -12.99 -18.14 18.46
C ALA A 170 -13.38 -18.53 17.02
N PRO A 171 -12.38 -18.77 16.13
CA PRO A 171 -12.63 -19.21 14.75
C PRO A 171 -13.54 -20.45 14.65
N VAL A 172 -14.39 -20.47 13.62
CA VAL A 172 -15.44 -21.49 13.44
C VAL A 172 -15.17 -22.37 12.22
N TYR A 173 -15.08 -23.69 12.44
CA TYR A 173 -14.96 -24.70 11.39
C TYR A 173 -16.08 -24.57 10.33
N PRO A 174 -15.77 -24.67 9.02
CA PRO A 174 -14.47 -25.02 8.42
C PRO A 174 -13.55 -23.81 8.12
N HIS A 175 -13.97 -22.58 8.45
CA HIS A 175 -13.21 -21.35 8.16
C HIS A 175 -12.21 -21.00 9.28
N ASP A 176 -11.85 -21.97 10.12
CA ASP A 176 -10.95 -21.79 11.26
C ASP A 176 -9.46 -21.99 10.91
N GLY A 177 -9.14 -22.14 9.62
CA GLY A 177 -7.79 -22.39 9.13
C GLY A 177 -7.26 -23.81 9.40
N SER A 178 -8.08 -24.71 9.95
CA SER A 178 -7.62 -26.07 10.31
C SER A 178 -7.56 -27.05 9.14
N ASN A 179 -8.30 -26.78 8.05
CA ASN A 179 -8.28 -27.61 6.85
C ASN A 179 -7.07 -27.26 5.97
N PRO A 180 -6.38 -28.25 5.38
CA PRO A 180 -5.29 -27.99 4.45
C PRO A 180 -5.83 -27.31 3.19
N ALA A 181 -5.12 -26.29 2.71
CA ALA A 181 -5.44 -25.60 1.48
C ALA A 181 -4.19 -25.35 0.62
N THR A 182 -4.41 -25.14 -0.68
CA THR A 182 -3.39 -24.74 -1.64
C THR A 182 -3.87 -23.55 -2.47
N HIS A 183 -2.95 -22.88 -3.14
CA HIS A 183 -3.26 -21.81 -4.06
C HIS A 183 -2.61 -22.02 -5.42
N THR A 184 -3.25 -21.48 -6.46
CA THR A 184 -2.68 -21.39 -7.81
C THR A 184 -2.89 -19.97 -8.32
N TYR A 185 -1.81 -19.31 -8.74
CA TYR A 185 -1.87 -18.01 -9.39
C TYR A 185 -1.79 -18.15 -10.91
N ASP A 186 -2.76 -17.55 -11.61
CA ASP A 186 -2.74 -17.39 -13.07
C ASP A 186 -2.45 -15.93 -13.41
N ALA A 187 -1.19 -15.66 -13.74
CA ALA A 187 -0.73 -14.32 -14.13
C ALA A 187 -1.37 -13.80 -15.43
N GLY A 188 -1.77 -14.69 -16.34
CA GLY A 188 -2.39 -14.31 -17.60
C GLY A 188 -3.84 -13.88 -17.43
N ALA A 189 -4.56 -14.51 -16.49
CA ALA A 189 -5.92 -14.15 -16.12
C ALA A 189 -5.98 -13.06 -15.03
N GLY A 190 -4.91 -12.87 -14.26
CA GLY A 190 -4.92 -12.01 -13.08
C GLY A 190 -5.77 -12.58 -11.96
N THR A 191 -5.74 -13.91 -11.77
CA THR A 191 -6.61 -14.61 -10.81
C THR A 191 -5.83 -15.53 -9.88
N VAL A 192 -6.32 -15.68 -8.65
CA VAL A 192 -5.88 -16.71 -7.70
C VAL A 192 -7.04 -17.68 -7.45
N THR A 193 -6.75 -18.97 -7.50
CA THR A 193 -7.67 -20.02 -7.06
C THR A 193 -7.15 -20.64 -5.76
N LEU A 194 -7.96 -20.58 -4.70
CA LEU A 194 -7.75 -21.33 -3.48
C LEU A 194 -8.46 -22.69 -3.57
N ASN A 195 -7.80 -23.75 -3.12
CA ASN A 195 -8.34 -25.10 -3.07
C ASN A 195 -8.25 -25.63 -1.64
N GLY A 196 -9.38 -25.96 -1.03
CA GLY A 196 -9.49 -26.38 0.36
C GLY A 196 -10.79 -25.86 0.98
N VAL A 197 -11.58 -26.75 1.58
CA VAL A 197 -12.86 -26.37 2.20
C VAL A 197 -12.61 -25.40 3.35
N GLY A 198 -13.23 -24.21 3.24
CA GLY A 198 -13.11 -23.14 4.23
C GLY A 198 -11.93 -22.20 4.04
N ALA A 199 -11.13 -22.34 2.98
CA ALA A 199 -10.10 -21.36 2.61
C ALA A 199 -10.71 -20.13 1.93
N TYR A 200 -10.31 -18.93 2.33
CA TYR A 200 -10.88 -17.67 1.82
C TYR A 200 -9.90 -16.48 1.87
N LEU A 201 -10.24 -15.40 1.15
CA LEU A 201 -9.62 -14.08 1.24
C LEU A 201 -10.68 -13.04 1.63
N GLY A 202 -10.36 -12.15 2.56
CA GLY A 202 -11.29 -11.10 3.03
C GLY A 202 -12.39 -11.65 3.94
N LEU A 203 -13.51 -12.09 3.37
CA LEU A 203 -14.68 -12.55 4.14
C LEU A 203 -14.96 -14.05 3.95
N PRO A 204 -15.13 -14.83 5.04
CA PRO A 204 -15.35 -16.28 4.95
C PRO A 204 -16.69 -16.67 4.33
N LYS A 205 -17.66 -15.76 4.28
CA LYS A 205 -18.98 -16.06 3.69
C LYS A 205 -19.00 -15.99 2.17
N VAL A 206 -18.07 -15.27 1.55
CA VAL A 206 -18.18 -14.90 0.13
C VAL A 206 -17.50 -15.96 -0.73
N TYR A 207 -18.20 -16.45 -1.75
CA TYR A 207 -17.65 -17.37 -2.74
C TYR A 207 -18.18 -17.04 -4.14
N ASN A 208 -17.64 -17.70 -5.16
CA ASN A 208 -18.09 -17.46 -6.54
C ASN A 208 -19.58 -17.78 -6.66
N ASP A 209 -20.35 -16.81 -7.15
CA ASP A 209 -21.81 -16.92 -7.33
C ASP A 209 -22.65 -17.01 -6.04
N GLY A 210 -22.10 -16.68 -4.85
CA GLY A 210 -22.94 -16.55 -3.66
C GLY A 210 -22.29 -16.13 -2.34
N GLU A 211 -23.16 -16.02 -1.31
CA GLU A 211 -22.77 -15.82 0.08
C GLU A 211 -23.32 -16.96 0.95
N LEU A 212 -22.52 -17.48 1.86
CA LEU A 212 -22.88 -18.58 2.74
C LEU A 212 -23.88 -18.12 3.80
N THR A 213 -24.84 -18.99 4.09
CA THR A 213 -25.75 -18.86 5.24
C THR A 213 -25.55 -19.97 6.27
N ASP A 214 -24.65 -20.91 5.99
CA ASP A 214 -24.33 -22.07 6.84
C ASP A 214 -22.87 -22.49 6.55
N PRO A 215 -21.99 -22.56 7.58
CA PRO A 215 -20.59 -22.97 7.40
C PRO A 215 -20.41 -24.34 6.73
N ALA A 216 -21.38 -25.25 6.87
CA ALA A 216 -21.30 -26.59 6.27
C ALA A 216 -21.36 -26.58 4.73
N ASN A 217 -21.76 -25.46 4.12
CA ASN A 217 -21.85 -25.31 2.67
C ASN A 217 -20.60 -24.67 2.04
N ALA A 218 -19.51 -24.50 2.81
CA ALA A 218 -18.27 -23.95 2.28
C ALA A 218 -17.79 -24.76 1.06
N PRO A 219 -17.48 -24.10 -0.08
CA PRO A 219 -17.06 -24.78 -1.29
C PRO A 219 -15.64 -25.36 -1.15
N GLU A 220 -15.31 -26.32 -2.02
CA GLU A 220 -13.96 -26.92 -2.07
C GLU A 220 -12.92 -25.99 -2.73
N SER A 221 -13.36 -24.97 -3.46
CA SER A 221 -12.49 -24.03 -4.15
C SER A 221 -13.17 -22.68 -4.37
N ILE A 222 -12.39 -21.60 -4.32
CA ILE A 222 -12.83 -20.22 -4.60
C ILE A 222 -11.77 -19.54 -5.47
N THR A 223 -12.22 -18.81 -6.50
CA THR A 223 -11.37 -18.03 -7.41
C THR A 223 -11.62 -16.54 -7.26
N TYR A 224 -10.55 -15.76 -7.15
CA TYR A 224 -10.55 -14.31 -6.98
C TYR A 224 -9.83 -13.65 -8.15
N ASN A 225 -10.29 -12.48 -8.56
CA ASN A 225 -9.47 -11.58 -9.37
C ASN A 225 -8.52 -10.83 -8.45
N ILE A 226 -7.26 -10.70 -8.85
CA ILE A 226 -6.25 -10.04 -8.03
C ILE A 226 -5.36 -9.11 -8.85
N ALA A 227 -4.94 -8.02 -8.23
CA ALA A 227 -3.92 -7.12 -8.74
C ALA A 227 -2.95 -6.77 -7.61
N VAL A 228 -1.67 -7.08 -7.81
CA VAL A 228 -0.60 -6.77 -6.84
C VAL A 228 0.24 -5.61 -7.35
N SER A 229 0.54 -4.66 -6.49
CA SER A 229 1.41 -3.51 -6.77
C SER A 229 2.20 -3.14 -5.51
N GLY A 230 3.46 -3.57 -5.45
CA GLY A 230 4.26 -3.48 -4.22
C GLY A 230 3.57 -4.26 -3.11
N ASP A 231 3.47 -3.64 -1.93
CA ASP A 231 2.94 -4.27 -0.72
C ASP A 231 1.40 -4.21 -0.64
N ILE A 232 0.72 -3.89 -1.75
CA ILE A 232 -0.74 -3.80 -1.84
C ILE A 232 -1.27 -4.86 -2.81
N MET A 233 -2.27 -5.62 -2.34
CA MET A 233 -3.05 -6.54 -3.17
C MET A 233 -4.52 -6.12 -3.17
N THR A 234 -5.05 -5.81 -4.36
CA THR A 234 -6.50 -5.66 -4.55
C THR A 234 -7.08 -7.00 -4.94
N VAL A 235 -8.07 -7.46 -4.20
CA VAL A 235 -8.78 -8.73 -4.41
C VAL A 235 -10.24 -8.42 -4.71
N SER A 236 -10.84 -9.05 -5.72
CA SER A 236 -12.29 -8.95 -5.95
C SER A 236 -12.93 -10.29 -6.32
N ILE A 237 -14.19 -10.42 -5.94
CA ILE A 237 -15.00 -11.62 -6.18
C ILE A 237 -16.45 -11.25 -6.49
N ASP A 238 -16.96 -11.78 -7.60
CA ASP A 238 -18.36 -11.68 -7.98
C ASP A 238 -19.16 -12.81 -7.32
N TYR A 239 -20.13 -12.43 -6.51
CA TYR A 239 -21.01 -13.38 -5.80
C TYR A 239 -22.38 -13.54 -6.48
N GLY A 240 -22.49 -13.12 -7.74
CA GLY A 240 -23.70 -13.18 -8.58
C GLY A 240 -24.70 -12.06 -8.32
N GLY A 241 -24.68 -11.45 -7.13
CA GLY A 241 -25.50 -10.29 -6.77
C GLY A 241 -24.77 -8.95 -6.84
N GLY A 242 -23.45 -8.96 -6.98
CA GLY A 242 -22.55 -7.81 -6.92
C GLY A 242 -21.10 -8.28 -6.74
N VAL A 243 -20.20 -7.35 -6.45
CA VAL A 243 -18.76 -7.60 -6.29
C VAL A 243 -18.31 -7.16 -4.92
N TRP A 244 -17.73 -8.08 -4.16
CA TRP A 244 -16.94 -7.77 -2.97
C TRP A 244 -15.51 -7.45 -3.40
N THR A 245 -14.93 -6.41 -2.83
CA THR A 245 -13.53 -5.98 -3.07
C THR A 245 -12.82 -5.79 -1.74
N PHE A 246 -11.57 -6.23 -1.69
CA PHE A 246 -10.69 -6.17 -0.53
C PHE A 246 -9.36 -5.55 -0.95
N LYS A 247 -8.87 -4.58 -0.18
CA LYS A 247 -7.49 -4.10 -0.23
C LYS A 247 -6.73 -4.79 0.89
N LEU A 248 -5.80 -5.65 0.53
CA LEU A 248 -4.87 -6.29 1.45
C LEU A 248 -3.51 -5.60 1.41
N VAL A 249 -2.79 -5.67 2.51
CA VAL A 249 -1.40 -5.22 2.65
C VAL A 249 -0.53 -6.37 3.15
N GLU A 250 0.74 -6.42 2.74
CA GLU A 250 1.65 -7.47 3.18
C GLU A 250 1.82 -7.42 4.72
N ALA A 251 1.74 -8.54 5.41
CA ALA A 251 1.86 -8.59 6.87
C ALA A 251 3.31 -8.37 7.26
N GLY A 252 3.55 -7.36 8.09
CA GLY A 252 4.91 -6.91 8.37
C GLY A 252 5.44 -5.92 7.33
N SER A 253 4.71 -5.65 6.23
CA SER A 253 4.79 -4.32 5.66
C SER A 253 4.36 -3.36 6.76
N THR A 254 5.33 -2.62 7.20
CA THR A 254 5.12 -1.29 7.70
C THR A 254 4.39 -0.58 6.56
N LEU A 255 3.12 -0.23 6.75
CA LEU A 255 2.61 0.96 6.08
C LEU A 255 3.55 2.07 6.60
N GLU A 256 4.63 2.31 5.87
CA GLU A 256 5.72 3.23 6.17
C GLU A 256 5.13 4.64 6.11
N TRP A 257 4.39 5.02 7.16
CA TRP A 257 4.00 6.41 7.38
C TRP A 257 5.23 7.25 7.71
N TYR A 258 6.28 6.61 8.20
CA TYR A 258 7.61 7.16 8.31
C TYR A 258 8.30 7.05 6.92
N GLU A 259 9.22 7.95 6.59
CA GLU A 259 9.74 8.20 5.21
C GLU A 259 8.84 9.03 4.29
N LEU A 260 7.72 9.55 4.80
CA LEU A 260 6.83 10.45 4.07
C LEU A 260 6.88 11.89 4.59
N ALA A 261 6.48 12.80 3.71
CA ALA A 261 6.19 14.19 4.05
C ALA A 261 4.68 14.35 4.23
N TRP A 262 4.25 14.61 5.46
CA TRP A 262 2.85 14.85 5.80
C TRP A 262 2.54 16.34 5.76
N LYS A 263 1.29 16.69 5.48
CA LYS A 263 0.77 18.05 5.58
C LYS A 263 -0.67 18.01 6.08
N LEU A 264 -1.15 19.12 6.62
CA LEU A 264 -2.55 19.22 7.00
C LEU A 264 -3.44 19.07 5.76
N SER A 265 -4.48 18.25 5.86
CA SER A 265 -5.44 18.07 4.76
C SER A 265 -6.13 19.41 4.45
N PRO A 266 -6.14 19.89 3.19
CA PRO A 266 -6.70 21.18 2.83
C PRO A 266 -8.23 21.12 2.70
N GLU A 267 -8.90 20.62 3.73
CA GLU A 267 -10.35 20.45 3.81
C GLU A 267 -10.91 20.96 5.15
N ALA A 268 -12.21 21.23 5.20
CA ALA A 268 -12.86 21.65 6.45
C ALA A 268 -12.92 20.49 7.44
N GLY A 269 -12.65 20.78 8.72
CA GLY A 269 -12.63 19.78 9.78
C GLY A 269 -11.30 19.05 9.95
N ALA A 270 -10.32 19.22 9.06
CA ALA A 270 -8.99 18.59 9.18
C ALA A 270 -8.24 19.03 10.44
N LEU A 271 -8.47 20.24 10.93
CA LEU A 271 -7.86 20.79 12.13
C LEU A 271 -8.98 21.18 13.10
N HIS A 272 -9.05 20.51 14.25
CA HIS A 272 -10.09 20.80 15.25
C HIS A 272 -9.63 20.61 16.69
N VAL A 273 -10.39 21.22 17.62
CA VAL A 273 -10.19 21.06 19.06
C VAL A 273 -11.51 20.78 19.76
N GLY A 274 -11.49 19.89 20.73
CA GLY A 274 -12.67 19.52 21.50
C GLY A 274 -12.34 18.81 22.81
N PRO A 275 -13.33 18.25 23.50
CA PRO A 275 -13.13 17.52 24.75
C PRO A 275 -12.58 16.09 24.57
N GLY A 276 -12.42 15.61 23.33
CA GLY A 276 -11.92 14.26 23.05
C GLY A 276 -13.00 13.15 23.08
N ASP A 277 -14.28 13.51 23.07
CA ASP A 277 -15.43 12.58 23.04
C ASP A 277 -16.11 12.49 21.66
N GLY A 278 -15.44 12.98 20.61
CA GLY A 278 -15.96 13.09 19.25
C GLY A 278 -16.72 14.38 18.96
N THR A 279 -16.96 15.25 19.94
CA THR A 279 -17.48 16.61 19.70
C THR A 279 -16.36 17.63 19.51
N THR A 280 -16.66 18.76 18.85
CA THR A 280 -15.71 19.85 18.59
C THR A 280 -16.19 21.17 19.22
N TRP A 281 -15.26 21.95 19.79
CA TRP A 281 -15.49 23.33 20.19
C TRP A 281 -15.23 24.30 19.05
N TRP A 282 -14.24 23.96 18.22
CA TRP A 282 -13.87 24.69 17.03
C TRP A 282 -13.21 23.73 16.03
N GLU A 283 -13.42 23.99 14.75
CA GLU A 283 -12.81 23.27 13.63
C GLU A 283 -12.57 24.25 12.47
N ASN A 284 -11.58 23.97 11.62
CA ASN A 284 -11.28 24.82 10.48
C ASN A 284 -12.36 24.72 9.40
N SER A 285 -12.67 25.86 8.78
CA SER A 285 -13.51 25.95 7.59
C SER A 285 -12.68 25.92 6.30
N LEU A 286 -13.34 25.85 5.13
CA LEU A 286 -12.65 26.05 3.84
C LEU A 286 -12.10 27.48 3.67
N ASP A 287 -12.72 28.47 4.31
CA ASP A 287 -12.20 29.84 4.33
C ASP A 287 -10.90 29.92 5.14
N ASP A 288 -10.78 29.11 6.21
CA ASP A 288 -9.54 28.98 6.97
C ASP A 288 -8.43 28.33 6.14
N VAL A 289 -8.72 27.29 5.33
CA VAL A 289 -7.75 26.69 4.40
C VAL A 289 -7.22 27.75 3.44
N THR A 290 -8.08 28.63 2.93
CA THR A 290 -7.68 29.70 2.02
C THR A 290 -6.89 30.80 2.74
N THR A 291 -7.33 31.19 3.94
CA THR A 291 -6.72 32.27 4.72
C THR A 291 -5.35 31.86 5.28
N ARG A 292 -5.22 30.60 5.70
CA ARG A 292 -4.02 30.01 6.29
C ARG A 292 -3.32 29.09 5.30
N ALA A 293 -3.31 29.41 4.01
CA ALA A 293 -2.74 28.52 2.98
C ALA A 293 -1.30 28.07 3.29
N CYS A 294 -0.49 28.97 3.87
CA CYS A 294 0.88 28.71 4.34
C CYS A 294 0.99 27.74 5.53
N LEU A 295 -0.11 27.39 6.21
CA LEU A 295 -0.14 26.35 7.25
C LEU A 295 -0.42 24.97 6.62
N PHE A 296 -1.21 24.95 5.54
CA PHE A 296 -1.66 23.72 4.87
C PHE A 296 -0.67 23.23 3.80
N ASP A 297 0.36 24.02 3.46
CA ASP A 297 1.46 23.60 2.58
C ASP A 297 2.75 23.22 3.33
N ASP A 298 2.82 23.51 4.64
CA ASP A 298 3.88 23.05 5.54
C ASP A 298 4.01 21.53 5.54
N ASN A 299 5.25 21.03 5.52
CA ASN A 299 5.53 19.58 5.50
C ASN A 299 6.18 19.10 6.81
N TYR A 300 5.71 17.97 7.32
CA TYR A 300 6.23 17.24 8.46
C TYR A 300 6.94 15.99 7.93
N VAL A 301 8.27 16.02 7.90
CA VAL A 301 9.07 15.00 7.22
C VAL A 301 9.68 14.05 8.25
N PHE A 302 9.25 12.79 8.18
CA PHE A 302 9.85 11.68 8.91
C PHE A 302 10.85 10.98 7.99
N ASN A 303 12.10 10.80 8.42
CA ASN A 303 13.12 10.16 7.59
C ASN A 303 13.47 8.74 8.08
N ALA A 304 13.90 7.90 7.16
CA ALA A 304 14.37 6.52 7.40
C ALA A 304 15.40 6.40 8.53
N ASP A 305 16.25 7.41 8.68
CA ASP A 305 17.34 7.44 9.66
C ASP A 305 16.89 7.84 11.08
N GLY A 306 15.57 8.01 11.28
CA GLY A 306 14.97 8.44 12.54
C GLY A 306 15.00 9.96 12.75
N SER A 307 15.53 10.75 11.82
CA SER A 307 15.45 12.21 11.89
C SER A 307 14.05 12.72 11.53
N PHE A 308 13.73 13.93 12.01
CA PHE A 308 12.47 14.63 11.77
C PHE A 308 12.74 16.09 11.39
N ASN A 309 11.94 16.65 10.47
CA ASN A 309 12.03 18.05 10.08
C ASN A 309 10.64 18.68 9.87
N ASN A 310 10.46 19.90 10.37
CA ASN A 310 9.43 20.81 9.90
C ASN A 310 9.97 21.57 8.68
N VAL A 311 9.38 21.36 7.51
CA VAL A 311 9.78 22.00 6.24
C VAL A 311 8.69 23.00 5.83
N LEU A 312 8.92 24.27 6.17
CA LEU A 312 7.91 25.34 6.17
C LEU A 312 8.00 26.33 4.98
N GLY A 313 8.90 26.09 4.03
CA GLY A 313 9.12 27.02 2.91
C GLY A 313 9.59 28.42 3.34
N GLU A 314 9.15 29.46 2.62
CA GLU A 314 9.47 30.86 2.93
C GLU A 314 8.50 31.49 3.96
N GLU A 315 7.28 30.95 4.07
CA GLU A 315 6.22 31.47 4.94
C GLU A 315 5.43 30.31 5.59
N THR A 316 5.09 30.46 6.86
CA THR A 316 4.12 29.63 7.60
C THR A 316 3.10 30.54 8.30
N TRP A 317 2.07 29.98 8.93
CA TRP A 317 1.11 30.78 9.71
C TRP A 317 1.72 31.25 11.02
N ILE A 318 1.83 32.58 11.19
CA ILE A 318 2.38 33.23 12.37
C ILE A 318 1.25 33.83 13.19
N GLU A 319 1.24 33.54 14.49
CA GLU A 319 0.30 34.12 15.45
C GLU A 319 0.97 35.14 16.37
N GLY A 320 0.16 35.89 17.11
CA GLY A 320 0.64 36.89 18.08
C GLY A 320 1.61 36.37 19.14
N TRP A 321 1.47 35.11 19.56
CA TRP A 321 2.36 34.51 20.57
C TRP A 321 3.78 34.29 20.06
N GLN A 322 3.98 34.17 18.74
CA GLN A 322 5.30 34.10 18.10
C GLN A 322 5.94 35.48 17.90
N GLY A 323 5.28 36.56 18.34
CA GLY A 323 5.74 37.94 18.16
C GLY A 323 5.35 38.58 16.83
N GLY A 324 4.49 37.92 16.04
CA GLY A 324 3.94 38.44 14.79
C GLY A 324 2.47 38.85 14.90
N SER A 325 1.76 38.76 13.77
CA SER A 325 0.31 38.94 13.67
C SER A 325 -0.26 37.79 12.86
N ASP A 326 -1.49 37.35 13.18
CA ASP A 326 -2.25 36.28 12.52
C ASP A 326 -2.27 36.42 10.98
N ALA A 327 -1.25 35.87 10.33
CA ALA A 327 -0.99 35.98 8.90
C ALA A 327 0.14 35.01 8.49
N CYS A 328 0.24 34.73 7.19
CA CYS A 328 1.43 34.10 6.62
C CYS A 328 2.64 35.01 6.78
N GLY A 329 3.77 34.43 7.19
CA GLY A 329 5.04 35.15 7.37
C GLY A 329 6.20 34.21 7.65
N ALA A 330 7.40 34.77 7.76
CA ALA A 330 8.63 34.00 7.93
C ALA A 330 8.58 33.12 9.20
N PRO A 331 8.99 31.84 9.12
CA PRO A 331 9.05 30.94 10.28
C PRO A 331 9.86 31.50 11.45
N VAL A 332 9.42 31.20 12.68
CA VAL A 332 9.97 31.78 13.92
C VAL A 332 10.64 30.72 14.78
N TYR A 333 11.93 30.92 15.07
CA TYR A 333 12.70 30.09 16.01
C TYR A 333 12.00 29.94 17.37
N PRO A 334 11.95 28.74 17.99
CA PRO A 334 12.60 27.50 17.55
C PRO A 334 11.77 26.61 16.60
N HIS A 335 10.56 27.02 16.23
CA HIS A 335 9.64 26.25 15.39
C HIS A 335 9.88 26.46 13.89
N ASP A 336 11.04 27.02 13.50
CA ASP A 336 11.38 27.34 12.12
C ASP A 336 11.99 26.16 11.35
N GLY A 337 12.01 24.97 11.94
CA GLY A 337 12.62 23.77 11.37
C GLY A 337 14.15 23.77 11.35
N SER A 338 14.80 24.77 11.94
CA SER A 338 16.28 24.87 11.93
C SER A 338 16.96 23.98 12.98
N ASN A 339 16.25 23.58 14.04
CA ASN A 339 16.78 22.69 15.07
C ASN A 339 16.71 21.23 14.63
N PRO A 340 17.76 20.43 14.89
CA PRO A 340 17.72 19.00 14.61
C PRO A 340 16.68 18.33 15.51
N ALA A 341 15.88 17.46 14.92
CA ALA A 341 14.90 16.65 15.63
C ALA A 341 14.95 15.18 15.19
N THR A 342 14.45 14.31 16.05
CA THR A 342 14.29 12.88 15.78
C THR A 342 12.88 12.44 16.17
N HIS A 343 12.46 11.28 15.69
CA HIS A 343 11.19 10.68 16.08
C HIS A 343 11.39 9.26 16.60
N THR A 344 10.48 8.83 17.49
CA THR A 344 10.39 7.46 17.97
C THR A 344 8.94 7.03 17.91
N TYR A 345 8.66 5.90 17.26
CA TYR A 345 7.33 5.31 17.20
C TYR A 345 7.19 4.17 18.21
N ASP A 346 6.10 4.22 18.98
CA ASP A 346 5.64 3.12 19.82
C ASP A 346 4.38 2.52 19.19
N ALA A 347 4.57 1.42 18.45
CA ALA A 347 3.48 0.70 17.80
C ALA A 347 2.46 0.11 18.78
N GLY A 348 2.91 -0.28 19.98
CA GLY A 348 2.03 -0.86 20.99
C GLY A 348 1.12 0.18 21.64
N ALA A 349 1.61 1.42 21.77
CA ALA A 349 0.84 2.54 22.29
C ALA A 349 0.09 3.32 21.19
N GLY A 350 0.43 3.13 19.92
CA GLY A 350 -0.07 3.96 18.83
C GLY A 350 0.39 5.41 18.94
N THR A 351 1.61 5.64 19.42
CA THR A 351 2.14 7.00 19.65
C THR A 351 3.43 7.26 18.92
N VAL A 352 3.66 8.53 18.54
CA VAL A 352 4.95 9.02 18.05
C VAL A 352 5.46 10.13 18.96
N THR A 353 6.71 10.03 19.37
CA THR A 353 7.41 11.07 20.14
C THR A 353 8.40 11.80 19.26
N LEU A 354 8.23 13.10 19.09
CA LEU A 354 9.22 13.98 18.49
C LEU A 354 10.18 14.47 19.59
N ASN A 355 11.48 14.43 19.32
CA ASN A 355 12.54 14.89 20.21
C ASN A 355 13.33 15.99 19.50
N GLY A 356 13.43 17.17 20.11
CA GLY A 356 14.06 18.35 19.53
C GLY A 356 13.24 19.60 19.82
N VAL A 357 13.88 20.63 20.38
CA VAL A 357 13.20 21.88 20.75
C VAL A 357 12.63 22.54 19.49
N GLY A 358 11.31 22.74 19.49
CA GLY A 358 10.57 23.36 18.40
C GLY A 358 10.06 22.39 17.33
N ALA A 359 10.28 21.08 17.46
CA ALA A 359 9.65 20.08 16.59
C ALA A 359 8.17 19.88 16.95
N TYR A 360 7.29 19.81 15.94
CA TYR A 360 5.85 19.66 16.15
C TYR A 360 5.14 19.01 14.94
N LEU A 361 3.92 18.51 15.17
CA LEU A 361 2.94 18.14 14.14
C LEU A 361 1.72 19.06 14.21
N GLY A 362 1.23 19.52 13.05
CA GLY A 362 0.03 20.34 12.92
C GLY A 362 0.19 21.78 13.41
N LEU A 363 0.22 21.99 14.73
CA LEU A 363 0.32 23.32 15.34
C LEU A 363 1.57 23.46 16.22
N PRO A 364 2.41 24.50 16.01
CA PRO A 364 3.62 24.72 16.81
C PRO A 364 3.34 25.16 18.25
N LYS A 365 2.09 25.52 18.56
CA LYS A 365 1.70 26.02 19.88
C LYS A 365 1.38 24.89 20.88
N VAL A 366 0.98 23.71 20.40
CA VAL A 366 0.34 22.69 21.25
C VAL A 366 1.36 21.64 21.71
N TYR A 367 1.35 21.31 23.00
CA TYR A 367 2.20 20.27 23.58
C TYR A 367 1.47 19.55 24.73
N ASN A 368 2.04 18.45 25.23
CA ASN A 368 1.34 17.53 26.15
C ASN A 368 0.86 18.17 27.47
N ASP A 369 1.47 19.27 27.91
CA ASP A 369 1.08 19.97 29.15
C ASP A 369 0.43 21.35 28.90
N GLY A 370 0.11 21.71 27.65
CA GLY A 370 -0.60 22.96 27.38
C GLY A 370 -0.43 23.57 25.99
N GLU A 371 -0.68 24.87 25.93
CA GLU A 371 -0.43 25.70 24.74
C GLU A 371 0.61 26.78 25.07
N LEU A 372 1.59 26.94 24.19
CA LEU A 372 2.64 27.93 24.32
C LEU A 372 2.08 29.36 24.26
N THR A 373 2.69 30.23 25.05
CA THR A 373 2.47 31.68 25.02
C THR A 373 3.74 32.47 24.68
N ASP A 374 4.88 31.76 24.58
CA ASP A 374 6.20 32.30 24.25
C ASP A 374 7.01 31.17 23.57
N PRO A 375 7.60 31.39 22.38
CA PRO A 375 8.40 30.40 21.67
C PRO A 375 9.60 29.87 22.48
N ALA A 376 10.12 30.65 23.42
CA ALA A 376 11.26 30.24 24.26
C ALA A 376 10.92 29.09 25.22
N ASN A 377 9.63 28.81 25.44
CA ASN A 377 9.16 27.73 26.31
C ASN A 377 8.86 26.42 25.57
N ALA A 378 9.25 26.31 24.29
CA ALA A 378 9.07 25.07 23.53
C ALA A 378 9.73 23.88 24.26
N PRO A 379 9.01 22.76 24.45
CA PRO A 379 9.54 21.60 25.16
C PRO A 379 10.61 20.87 24.34
N GLU A 380 11.42 20.04 25.01
CA GLU A 380 12.43 19.19 24.35
C GLU A 380 11.81 17.99 23.62
N SER A 381 10.59 17.61 23.97
CA SER A 381 9.87 16.48 23.35
C SER A 381 8.37 16.68 23.38
N ILE A 382 7.68 16.17 22.37
CA ILE A 382 6.21 16.13 22.30
C ILE A 382 5.77 14.74 21.83
N THR A 383 4.78 14.14 22.49
CA THR A 383 4.21 12.84 22.13
C THR A 383 2.78 13.01 21.60
N TYR A 384 2.50 12.39 20.47
CA TYR A 384 1.19 12.40 19.82
C TYR A 384 0.64 10.97 19.77
N ASN A 385 -0.68 10.84 19.85
CA ASN A 385 -1.34 9.61 19.40
C ASN A 385 -1.54 9.72 17.90
N ILE A 386 -1.25 8.64 17.17
CA ILE A 386 -1.41 8.59 15.72
C ILE A 386 -2.21 7.37 15.28
N ALA A 387 -3.03 7.57 14.26
CA ALA A 387 -3.67 6.51 13.50
C ALA A 387 -3.41 6.77 12.02
N VAL A 388 -2.86 5.79 11.31
CA VAL A 388 -2.52 5.90 9.88
C VAL A 388 -3.41 4.95 9.09
N SER A 389 -3.98 5.48 8.02
CA SER A 389 -4.90 4.80 7.12
C SER A 389 -4.59 5.23 5.69
N GLY A 390 -3.78 4.45 4.96
CA GLY A 390 -3.29 4.81 3.63
C GLY A 390 -2.49 6.11 3.66
N ASP A 391 -2.90 7.08 2.83
CA ASP A 391 -2.28 8.41 2.72
C ASP A 391 -2.82 9.44 3.73
N ILE A 392 -3.53 8.98 4.77
CA ILE A 392 -4.09 9.84 5.83
C ILE A 392 -3.52 9.42 7.18
N MET A 393 -2.98 10.39 7.91
CA MET A 393 -2.58 10.25 9.30
C MET A 393 -3.46 11.16 10.14
N THR A 394 -4.24 10.58 11.04
CA THR A 394 -4.90 11.33 12.11
C THR A 394 -3.95 11.45 13.28
N VAL A 395 -3.67 12.68 13.69
CA VAL A 395 -2.78 12.99 14.81
C VAL A 395 -3.60 13.64 15.91
N SER A 396 -3.43 13.22 17.16
CA SER A 396 -4.08 13.89 18.29
C SER A 396 -3.15 14.11 19.47
N ILE A 397 -3.41 15.20 20.19
CA ILE A 397 -2.66 15.59 21.39
C ILE A 397 -3.60 16.17 22.44
N ASP A 398 -3.58 15.57 23.63
CA ASP A 398 -4.22 16.13 24.82
C ASP A 398 -3.27 17.14 25.45
N TYR A 399 -3.74 18.36 25.67
CA TYR A 399 -2.97 19.46 26.27
C TYR A 399 -3.43 19.78 27.71
N GLY A 400 -4.19 18.87 28.34
CA GLY A 400 -4.77 18.98 29.67
C GLY A 400 -6.06 19.81 29.74
N GLY A 401 -6.33 20.64 28.73
CA GLY A 401 -7.54 21.45 28.60
C GLY A 401 -8.55 20.92 27.57
N GLY A 402 -8.16 19.93 26.77
CA GLY A 402 -8.89 19.39 25.62
C GLY A 402 -7.96 18.62 24.71
N VAL A 403 -8.45 18.19 23.55
CA VAL A 403 -7.71 17.42 22.55
C VAL A 403 -7.71 18.18 21.23
N TRP A 404 -6.52 18.49 20.72
CA TRP A 404 -6.33 18.91 19.34
C TRP A 404 -6.20 17.68 18.45
N THR A 405 -6.84 17.72 17.27
CA THR A 405 -6.76 16.67 16.25
C THR A 405 -6.44 17.30 14.88
N PHE A 406 -5.59 16.63 14.12
CA PHE A 406 -5.03 17.04 12.84
C PHE A 406 -5.16 15.93 11.80
#